data_AF-A0A524GDE4-F1
#
_entry.id   AF-A0A524GDE4-F1
#
_cell.length_a   1.000
_cell.length_b   1.000
_cell.length_c   1.000
_cell.angle_alpha   90.00
_cell.angle_beta   90.00
_cell.angle_gamma   90.00
#
_symmetry.space_group_name_H-M   'P 1'
#
loop_
_entity.id
_entity.type
_entity.pdbx_description
1 polymer ?
#
loop_
_entity_poly.entity_id
_entity_poly.type
_entity_poly.pdbx_seq_one_letter_code
_entity_poly.pdbx_strand_id
1 'polypeptide(L)'
;MAKSKIIAGLDIGTSNIKILLAEKKKDDSEMKVIYQTQEPSFGIRKGVVVDVEKVARLIQLLVSKARAESGQRIDSVYVNIGGGHIFCNSSEGVVAVSRADRKVSKEDVD
;
A
#
# COMPACT_ATOMS: atom_id res chain seq x y z
N MET A 1 10.90 20.33 14.55
CA MET A 1 11.25 18.89 14.51
C MET A 1 10.71 18.33 13.20
N ALA A 2 11.54 17.66 12.40
CA ALA A 2 11.10 17.12 11.11
C ALA A 2 10.02 16.05 11.35
N LYS A 3 8.85 16.24 10.75
CA LYS A 3 7.70 15.34 10.90
C LYS A 3 8.06 14.00 10.23
N SER A 4 8.15 12.93 11.01
CA SER A 4 8.32 11.58 10.47
C SER A 4 7.07 11.17 9.68
N LYS A 5 7.27 10.39 8.62
CA LYS A 5 6.17 9.88 7.79
C LYS A 5 5.82 8.48 8.25
N ILE A 6 4.56 8.28 8.63
CA ILE A 6 4.00 6.95 8.88
C ILE A 6 3.55 6.35 7.55
N ILE A 7 3.97 5.11 7.30
CA ILE A 7 3.61 4.32 6.14
C ILE A 7 2.87 3.10 6.66
N ALA A 8 1.65 2.88 6.15
CA ALA A 8 0.87 1.69 6.47
C ALA A 8 0.83 0.76 5.26
N GLY A 9 1.22 -0.49 5.44
CA GLY A 9 1.07 -1.57 4.48
C GLY A 9 -0.04 -2.52 4.89
N LEU A 10 -0.88 -2.94 3.95
CA LEU A 10 -1.96 -3.89 4.12
C LEU A 10 -1.76 -5.06 3.15
N ASP A 11 -1.61 -6.27 3.69
CA ASP A 11 -1.52 -7.52 2.93
C ASP A 11 -2.86 -8.26 3.02
N ILE A 12 -3.60 -8.34 1.92
CA ILE A 12 -4.90 -8.99 1.80
C ILE A 12 -4.71 -10.42 1.26
N GLY A 13 -4.42 -11.36 2.15
CA GLY A 13 -4.15 -12.76 1.81
C GLY A 13 -5.36 -13.67 1.93
N THR A 14 -5.29 -14.84 1.26
CA THR A 14 -6.31 -15.91 1.38
C THR A 14 -6.31 -16.54 2.77
N SER A 15 -5.15 -16.65 3.43
CA SER A 15 -5.06 -17.23 4.78
C SER A 15 -5.19 -16.19 5.87
N ASN A 16 -4.56 -15.02 5.70
CA ASN A 16 -4.54 -13.95 6.70
C ASN A 16 -4.59 -12.59 6.01
N ILE A 17 -5.21 -11.62 6.67
CA ILE A 17 -5.05 -10.20 6.33
C ILE A 17 -4.09 -9.61 7.37
N LYS A 18 -3.09 -8.87 6.93
CA LYS A 18 -2.03 -8.31 7.80
C LYS A 18 -1.92 -6.81 7.60
N ILE A 19 -1.61 -6.08 8.67
CA ILE A 19 -1.27 -4.67 8.60
C ILE A 19 0.08 -4.43 9.28
N LEU A 20 0.90 -3.58 8.68
CA LEU A 20 2.20 -3.17 9.20
C LEU A 20 2.31 -1.65 9.13
N LEU A 21 2.82 -1.04 10.19
CA LEU A 21 3.16 0.37 10.23
C LEU A 21 4.68 0.51 10.30
N ALA A 22 5.22 1.36 9.44
CA ALA A 22 6.62 1.75 9.44
C ALA A 22 6.74 3.27 9.56
N GLU A 23 7.77 3.72 10.26
CA GLU A 23 8.16 5.12 10.35
C GLU A 23 9.37 5.36 9.44
N LYS A 24 9.30 6.40 8.62
CA LYS A 24 10.44 6.91 7.84
C LYS A 24 10.78 8.32 8.31
N LYS A 25 12.01 8.52 8.79
CA LYS A 25 12.53 9.85 9.12
C LYS A 25 12.99 10.55 7.84
N LYS A 26 12.90 11.89 7.81
CA LYS A 26 13.16 12.68 6.59
C LYS A 26 14.61 12.53 6.09
N ASP A 27 15.56 12.43 7.02
CA ASP A 27 17.00 12.40 6.75
C ASP A 27 17.57 10.98 6.83
N ASP A 28 16.71 9.96 6.87
CA ASP A 28 17.08 8.56 7.00
C ASP A 28 16.50 7.76 5.82
N SER A 29 17.36 6.97 5.18
CA SER A 29 16.92 6.02 4.16
C SER A 29 16.23 4.81 4.76
N GLU A 30 16.49 4.50 6.03
CA GLU A 30 15.94 3.34 6.70
C GLU A 30 14.48 3.56 7.14
N MET A 31 13.70 2.49 7.00
CA MET A 31 12.35 2.41 7.54
C MET A 31 12.36 1.54 8.78
N LYS A 32 11.78 2.05 9.86
CA LYS A 32 11.64 1.30 11.11
C LYS A 32 10.22 0.77 11.25
N VAL A 33 10.07 -0.53 11.44
CA VAL A 33 8.76 -1.12 11.79
C VAL A 33 8.40 -0.68 13.21
N ILE A 34 7.21 -0.12 13.37
CA ILE A 34 6.70 0.37 14.66
C ILE A 34 5.51 -0.45 15.16
N TYR A 35 4.78 -1.12 14.26
CA TYR A 35 3.64 -1.97 14.62
C TYR A 35 3.36 -3.00 13.53
N GLN A 36 2.89 -4.19 13.92
CA GLN A 36 2.34 -5.17 13.01
C GLN A 36 1.25 -6.00 13.70
N THR A 37 0.24 -6.43 12.95
CA THR A 37 -0.76 -7.40 13.41
C THR A 37 -1.41 -8.11 12.23
N GLN A 38 -2.07 -9.24 12.50
CA GLN A 38 -2.74 -10.04 11.48
C GLN A 38 -4.00 -10.71 12.05
N GLU A 39 -4.94 -11.00 11.16
CA GLU A 39 -6.16 -11.75 11.45
C GLU A 39 -6.39 -12.85 10.41
N PRO A 40 -6.93 -14.02 10.80
CA PRO A 40 -7.38 -15.03 9.85
C PRO A 40 -8.36 -14.43 8.83
N SER A 41 -8.12 -14.74 7.56
CA SER A 41 -8.93 -14.20 6.46
C SER A 41 -10.18 -15.03 6.26
N PHE A 42 -11.31 -14.35 6.09
CA PHE A 42 -12.58 -14.94 5.67
C PHE A 42 -13.15 -14.09 4.54
N GLY A 43 -13.64 -14.75 3.48
CA GLY A 43 -14.17 -14.05 2.31
C GLY A 43 -13.16 -13.84 1.19
N ILE A 44 -12.00 -14.50 1.23
CA ILE A 44 -11.01 -14.52 0.14
C ILE A 44 -10.73 -15.95 -0.27
N ARG A 45 -10.74 -16.22 -1.58
CA ARG A 45 -10.42 -17.52 -2.15
C ARG A 45 -9.52 -17.36 -3.36
N LYS A 46 -8.33 -17.97 -3.32
CA LYS A 46 -7.33 -17.92 -4.42
C LYS A 46 -7.00 -16.48 -4.87
N GLY A 47 -6.90 -15.55 -3.91
CA GLY A 47 -6.64 -14.14 -4.17
C GLY A 47 -7.82 -13.33 -4.69
N VAL A 48 -9.03 -13.90 -4.72
CA VAL A 48 -10.26 -13.19 -5.12
C VAL A 48 -11.15 -12.97 -3.90
N VAL A 49 -11.67 -11.75 -3.76
CA VAL A 49 -12.68 -11.42 -2.74
C VAL A 49 -14.01 -12.05 -3.14
N VAL A 50 -14.46 -13.03 -2.38
CA VAL A 50 -15.74 -13.73 -2.57
C VAL A 50 -16.83 -13.26 -1.61
N ASP A 51 -16.45 -12.57 -0.53
CA ASP A 51 -17.37 -11.96 0.44
C ASP A 51 -16.80 -10.61 0.90
N VAL A 52 -17.33 -9.53 0.32
CA VAL A 52 -16.84 -8.17 0.55
C VAL A 52 -17.08 -7.70 1.99
N GLU A 53 -18.21 -8.08 2.58
CA GLU A 53 -18.56 -7.65 3.94
C GLU A 53 -17.61 -8.22 4.99
N LYS A 54 -17.27 -9.51 4.87
CA LYS A 54 -16.29 -10.14 5.77
C LYS A 54 -14.91 -9.51 5.64
N VAL A 55 -14.45 -9.28 4.42
CA VAL A 55 -13.15 -8.64 4.16
C VAL A 55 -13.13 -7.20 4.70
N ALA A 56 -14.18 -6.42 4.46
CA ALA A 56 -14.29 -5.05 4.96
C ALA A 56 -14.25 -4.99 6.50
N ARG A 57 -14.97 -5.87 7.19
CA ARG A 57 -14.96 -5.94 8.67
C ARG A 57 -13.58 -6.29 9.23
N LEU A 58 -12.89 -7.26 8.62
CA LEU A 58 -11.53 -7.64 9.03
C LEU A 58 -10.53 -6.50 8.83
N ILE A 59 -10.61 -5.78 7.70
CA ILE A 59 -9.75 -4.62 7.45
C ILE A 59 -10.03 -3.51 8.49
N GLN A 60 -11.30 -3.22 8.77
CA GLN A 60 -11.69 -2.24 9.79
C GLN A 60 -11.16 -2.61 11.18
N LEU A 61 -11.24 -3.90 11.54
CA LEU A 61 -10.71 -4.42 12.79
C LEU A 61 -9.19 -4.21 12.88
N LEU A 62 -8.44 -4.62 11.86
CA LEU A 62 -6.99 -4.48 11.80
C LEU A 62 -6.54 -3.02 11.88
N VAL A 63 -7.20 -2.12 11.13
CA VAL A 63 -6.90 -0.69 11.15
C VAL A 63 -7.20 -0.08 12.52
N SER A 64 -8.29 -0.51 13.17
CA SER A 64 -8.66 -0.04 14.51
C SER A 64 -7.66 -0.49 15.56
N LYS A 65 -7.24 -1.77 15.54
CA LYS A 65 -6.18 -2.30 16.40
C LYS A 65 -4.86 -1.55 16.21
N ALA A 66 -4.45 -1.36 14.95
CA ALA A 66 -3.23 -0.64 14.64
C ALA A 66 -3.25 0.80 15.16
N ARG A 67 -4.35 1.54 14.98
CA ARG A 67 -4.48 2.91 15.52
C ARG A 67 -4.44 2.93 17.05
N ALA A 68 -5.16 2.01 17.71
CA ALA A 68 -5.26 1.96 19.16
C ALA A 68 -3.93 1.59 19.83
N GLU A 69 -3.22 0.60 19.31
CA GLU A 69 -2.01 0.05 19.93
C GLU A 69 -0.74 0.83 19.53
N SER A 70 -0.67 1.38 18.32
CA SER A 70 0.48 2.19 17.89
C SER A 70 0.38 3.67 18.29
N GLY A 71 -0.82 4.15 18.63
CA GLY A 71 -1.11 5.57 18.84
C GLY A 71 -1.00 6.43 17.58
N GLN A 72 -0.80 5.82 16.40
CA GLN A 72 -0.63 6.53 15.13
C GLN A 72 -1.96 6.71 14.39
N ARG A 73 -2.07 7.82 13.67
CA ARG A 73 -3.13 8.00 12.65
C ARG A 73 -2.74 7.25 11.38
N ILE A 74 -3.75 6.66 10.72
CA ILE A 74 -3.59 5.97 9.44
C ILE A 74 -4.54 6.63 8.45
N ASP A 75 -4.03 7.52 7.60
CA ASP A 75 -4.86 8.26 6.63
C ASP A 75 -4.88 7.58 5.25
N SER A 76 -3.85 6.81 4.93
CA SER A 76 -3.69 6.09 3.67
C SER A 76 -2.94 4.78 3.89
N VAL A 77 -3.19 3.79 3.04
CA VAL A 77 -2.52 2.49 3.08
C VAL A 77 -2.00 2.11 1.70
N TYR A 78 -0.86 1.41 1.67
CA TYR A 78 -0.41 0.65 0.50
C TYR A 78 -0.98 -0.74 0.62
N VAL A 79 -1.75 -1.18 -0.37
CA VAL A 79 -2.38 -2.49 -0.38
C VAL A 79 -1.71 -3.35 -1.45
N ASN A 80 -1.40 -4.60 -1.13
CA ASN A 80 -0.94 -5.51 -2.16
C ASN A 80 -2.10 -5.96 -3.07
N ILE A 81 -1.78 -6.25 -4.33
CA ILE A 81 -2.67 -6.91 -5.27
C ILE A 81 -1.99 -8.23 -5.66
N GLY A 82 -2.70 -9.33 -5.54
CA GLY A 82 -2.18 -10.67 -5.82
C GLY A 82 -3.25 -11.57 -6.45
N GLY A 83 -2.81 -12.67 -7.07
CA GLY A 83 -3.68 -13.70 -7.65
C GLY A 83 -3.35 -13.99 -9.11
N GLY A 84 -3.71 -15.20 -9.57
CA GLY A 84 -3.43 -15.66 -10.93
C GLY A 84 -4.25 -14.99 -12.05
N HIS A 85 -5.06 -14.00 -11.70
CA HIS A 85 -5.87 -13.21 -12.64
C HIS A 85 -5.20 -11.87 -13.00
N ILE A 86 -4.02 -11.59 -12.44
CA ILE A 86 -3.24 -10.40 -12.79
C ILE A 86 -2.56 -10.68 -14.14
N PHE A 87 -2.80 -9.80 -15.11
CA PHE A 87 -2.11 -9.78 -16.38
C PHE A 87 -1.56 -8.37 -16.64
N CYS A 88 -0.48 -8.30 -17.40
CA CYS A 88 0.13 -7.05 -17.83
C CYS A 88 0.21 -7.08 -19.35
N ASN A 89 -0.05 -5.93 -19.97
CA ASN A 89 0.15 -5.74 -21.40
C ASN A 89 1.19 -4.64 -21.60
N SER A 90 2.17 -4.89 -22.46
CA SER A 90 3.10 -3.86 -22.88
C SER A 90 2.35 -2.81 -23.69
N SER A 91 2.55 -1.54 -23.36
CA SER A 91 2.01 -0.40 -24.09
C SER A 91 3.15 0.56 -24.40
N GLU A 92 3.20 1.05 -25.63
CA GLU A 92 4.17 2.06 -26.07
C GLU A 92 3.48 3.42 -26.11
N GLY A 93 4.05 4.39 -25.39
CA GLY A 93 3.64 5.79 -25.42
C GLY A 93 4.72 6.64 -26.10
N VAL A 94 4.31 7.59 -26.94
CA VAL A 94 5.21 8.54 -27.59
C VAL A 94 4.82 9.95 -27.16
N VAL A 95 5.79 10.71 -26.66
CA VAL A 95 5.62 12.12 -26.29
C VAL A 95 6.61 12.95 -27.12
N ALA A 96 6.11 14.00 -27.77
CA ALA A 96 6.95 14.91 -28.54
C ALA A 96 7.62 15.94 -27.61
N VAL A 97 8.96 15.97 -27.61
CA VAL A 97 9.72 16.99 -26.86
C VAL A 97 9.84 18.26 -27.68
N SER A 98 8.95 19.23 -27.43
CA SER A 98 8.85 20.48 -28.19
C SER A 98 9.72 21.62 -27.65
N ARG A 99 10.41 21.40 -26.52
CA ARG A 99 11.28 22.40 -25.88
C ARG A 99 12.52 22.69 -26.73
N ALA A 100 13.01 23.93 -26.65
CA ALA A 100 14.13 24.40 -27.47
C ALA A 100 15.43 23.62 -27.24
N ASP A 101 15.69 23.12 -26.03
CA ASP A 101 16.88 22.34 -25.70
C ASP A 101 16.78 20.85 -26.07
N ARG A 102 15.59 20.40 -26.51
CA ARG A 102 15.26 19.02 -26.88
C ARG A 102 15.58 17.99 -25.79
N LYS A 103 15.61 18.41 -24.53
CA LYS A 103 15.88 17.51 -23.39
C LYS A 103 14.59 16.95 -22.84
N VAL A 104 14.61 15.64 -22.58
CA VAL A 104 13.57 14.97 -21.80
C VAL A 104 13.66 15.49 -20.37
N SER A 105 12.52 15.89 -19.85
CA SER A 105 12.33 16.41 -18.50
C SER A 105 11.28 15.58 -17.77
N LYS A 106 11.11 15.87 -16.47
CA LYS A 106 10.14 15.18 -15.65
C LYS A 106 8.69 15.40 -16.13
N GLU A 107 8.41 16.57 -16.66
CA GLU A 107 7.11 16.94 -17.23
C GLU A 107 6.77 16.18 -18.52
N ASP A 108 7.74 15.50 -19.15
CA ASP A 108 7.49 14.64 -20.32
C ASP A 108 7.24 13.17 -19.90
N VAL A 109 7.37 12.85 -18.60
CA VAL A 109 7.26 11.50 -18.01
C VAL A 109 6.10 11.38 -17.01
N ASP A 110 5.88 12.42 -16.19
CA ASP A 110 4.79 12.53 -15.20
C ASP A 110 3.45 12.89 -15.88
#